data_AF-A0A813HIQ7-F1
#
_entry.id   AF-A0A813HIQ7-F1
#
_cell.length_a   1.000
_cell.length_b   1.000
_cell.length_c   1.000
_cell.angle_alpha   90.00
_cell.angle_beta   90.00
_cell.angle_gamma   90.00
#
_symmetry.space_group_name_H-M   'P 1'
#
loop_
_entity.id
_entity.type
_entity.pdbx_description
1 polymer ?
#
loop_
_entity_poly.entity_id
_entity_poly.type
_entity_poly.pdbx_seq_one_letter_code
_entity_poly.pdbx_strand_id
1 'polypeptide(L)'
;MALNGVERRGCWSTGTAFVAGMFVGALAMLSLRPISQLSLPSSAVVGQLVFRKPSASLVKEPVAREPVASVPIPMHHPIRAKTQVLELWKLVQQAGRQKRDEKELLSFVGNRTALRGDDNFPRVVAAYDFSILIKKYSLASPKRLLVFGTDPEISLLTVGDRVDYVYDQDKGTNDLHSLSSSVLGSGPAPDLAILGQTLEHLYDPALAMRNIFSVLADGAYFFASGPLTSIPHRTPMHFYHFTAMGLAVLMQNAGFESIALEQWGSNEYETALFQKMAWPGSDTLKNLGGDQNHVDFVWGLFRKPTNSSAVSGKAGLVWSCNQGTLLQHPVYTKVSLLHLWESVVKPSTERRRDVKAMQDFAMKRTTLRGSNDFPRVVALYDFSFWLDKYNLSTPHRVLTFGQDFEMSLLTVGDRVGYVYDQGKDTNDLHSLRSSVLGSGPAPDLAILGQTLEHLYDPLLAMSNVFNVVAEGAYFFTSILVVFRLTFCVFVEQQQQHLGSANQMTTTRTTTATETTTTTSSRAPW
;
A
#
# COMPACT_ATOMS: atom_id res chain seq x y z
N MET A 1 -45.31 36.69 -18.63
CA MET A 1 -44.78 36.48 -17.26
C MET A 1 -43.28 36.29 -17.40
N ALA A 2 -42.51 37.38 -17.52
CA ALA A 2 -41.79 38.09 -16.45
C ALA A 2 -40.71 37.19 -15.80
N LEU A 3 -39.46 37.23 -16.29
CA LEU A 3 -38.34 38.10 -15.86
C LEU A 3 -37.63 37.61 -14.58
N ASN A 4 -36.34 37.26 -14.68
CA ASN A 4 -35.25 38.04 -14.07
C ASN A 4 -33.89 37.33 -14.20
N GLY A 5 -32.94 38.02 -14.85
CA GLY A 5 -31.51 37.87 -14.62
C GLY A 5 -31.03 38.95 -13.63
N VAL A 6 -29.93 38.70 -12.94
CA VAL A 6 -29.19 39.70 -12.15
C VAL A 6 -27.69 39.41 -12.24
N GLU A 7 -26.97 40.34 -12.87
CA GLU A 7 -25.53 40.58 -12.69
C GLU A 7 -25.22 41.04 -11.26
N ARG A 8 -23.97 40.87 -10.79
CA ARG A 8 -23.27 41.96 -10.07
C ARG A 8 -21.75 41.80 -10.05
N ARG A 9 -21.13 42.99 -10.18
CA ARG A 9 -19.71 43.36 -10.24
C ARG A 9 -19.03 43.30 -8.87
N GLY A 10 -17.69 43.29 -8.87
CA GLY A 10 -16.86 43.47 -7.69
C GLY A 10 -16.66 44.92 -7.23
N CYS A 11 -15.95 45.11 -6.11
CA CYS A 11 -15.05 46.24 -5.85
C CYS A 11 -14.22 46.01 -4.57
N TRP A 12 -13.07 46.69 -4.52
CA TRP A 12 -12.08 46.79 -3.44
C TRP A 12 -12.48 47.73 -2.28
N SER A 13 -11.88 47.55 -1.09
CA SER A 13 -11.44 48.61 -0.13
C SER A 13 -10.73 47.96 1.08
N THR A 14 -9.42 48.10 1.29
CA THR A 14 -8.70 49.10 2.13
C THR A 14 -9.18 49.26 3.59
N GLY A 15 -8.38 48.74 4.52
CA GLY A 15 -7.71 49.47 5.61
C GLY A 15 -8.50 49.95 6.85
N THR A 16 -8.05 49.53 8.04
CA THR A 16 -7.90 50.40 9.23
C THR A 16 -6.95 49.77 10.25
N ALA A 17 -6.29 50.62 11.03
CA ALA A 17 -5.10 50.35 11.83
C ALA A 17 -5.36 50.53 13.35
N PHE A 18 -4.40 50.03 14.15
CA PHE A 18 -3.96 50.48 15.50
C PHE A 18 -4.93 50.41 16.71
N VAL A 19 -4.54 49.63 17.74
CA VAL A 19 -4.34 50.10 19.13
C VAL A 19 -3.22 49.27 19.79
N ALA A 20 -2.22 49.97 20.32
CA ALA A 20 -1.21 49.45 21.23
C ALA A 20 -1.67 49.63 22.69
N GLY A 21 -1.32 48.69 23.58
CA GLY A 21 -1.55 48.82 25.01
C GLY A 21 -0.62 47.89 25.81
N MET A 22 0.38 48.50 26.45
CA MET A 22 1.31 47.86 27.39
C MET A 22 0.60 47.41 28.68
N PHE A 23 1.04 46.28 29.24
CA PHE A 23 1.12 46.10 30.70
C PHE A 23 2.36 45.28 31.07
N VAL A 24 3.15 45.83 31.98
CA VAL A 24 4.33 45.23 32.62
C VAL A 24 3.87 44.62 33.94
N GLY A 25 4.36 43.41 34.25
CA GLY A 25 4.60 42.98 35.63
C GLY A 25 3.92 41.67 36.04
N ALA A 26 4.70 40.59 36.10
CA ALA A 26 4.88 39.77 37.31
C ALA A 26 5.86 38.61 37.02
N LEU A 27 7.04 38.68 37.63
CA LEU A 27 7.91 37.51 37.84
C LEU A 27 7.17 36.50 38.73
N ALA A 28 7.04 35.27 38.28
CA ALA A 28 6.88 34.11 39.15
C ALA A 28 7.72 32.96 38.59
N MET A 29 8.75 32.59 39.35
CA MET A 29 9.52 31.36 39.12
C MET A 29 8.58 30.16 39.26
N LEU A 30 8.37 29.43 38.18
CA LEU A 30 7.82 28.08 38.23
C LEU A 30 8.81 27.12 37.57
N SER A 31 9.36 26.26 38.42
CA SER A 31 10.28 25.16 38.11
C SER A 31 9.75 24.31 36.95
N LEU A 32 10.46 24.32 35.83
CA LEU A 32 10.31 23.33 34.76
C LEU A 32 10.76 21.96 35.31
N ARG A 33 9.83 21.02 35.44
CA ARG A 33 10.20 19.60 35.58
C ARG A 33 10.73 19.10 34.23
N PRO A 34 11.79 18.27 34.20
CA PRO A 34 12.28 17.71 32.95
C PRO A 34 11.23 16.75 32.37
N ILE A 35 10.81 17.00 31.13
CA ILE A 35 10.12 16.01 30.31
C ILE A 35 11.17 14.99 29.88
N SER A 36 11.41 13.97 30.70
CA SER A 36 12.37 12.90 30.38
C SER A 36 11.76 11.50 30.35
N GLN A 37 10.43 11.35 30.36
CA GLN A 37 9.79 10.02 30.37
C GLN A 37 8.48 9.94 29.57
N LEU A 38 8.50 10.36 28.31
CA LEU A 38 7.47 9.96 27.33
C LEU A 38 8.15 9.17 26.23
N SER A 39 8.13 7.84 26.37
CA SER A 39 8.46 6.91 25.29
C SER A 39 7.33 6.96 24.27
N LEU A 40 7.52 7.73 23.20
CA LEU A 40 6.63 7.68 22.04
C LEU A 40 6.75 6.28 21.39
N PRO A 41 5.64 5.63 20.98
CA PRO A 41 5.72 4.42 20.19
C PRO A 41 6.44 4.73 18.86
N SER A 42 7.51 4.00 18.59
CA SER A 42 8.50 4.26 17.54
C SER A 42 8.09 3.75 16.14
N SER A 43 6.80 3.66 15.81
CA SER A 43 6.32 2.94 14.63
C SER A 43 5.83 3.83 13.49
N ALA A 44 6.72 4.68 12.96
CA ALA A 44 6.59 5.20 11.60
C ALA A 44 7.73 4.63 10.75
N VAL A 45 7.41 3.74 9.81
CA VAL A 45 8.39 3.15 8.89
C VAL A 45 8.33 3.94 7.58
N VAL A 46 9.32 4.80 7.37
CA VAL A 46 9.53 5.45 6.07
C VAL A 46 10.55 4.63 5.29
N GLY A 47 10.10 4.02 4.20
CA GLY A 47 10.94 3.32 3.24
C GLY A 47 11.63 4.32 2.32
N GLN A 48 12.95 4.20 2.18
CA GLN A 48 13.72 5.05 1.28
C GLN A 48 14.77 4.19 0.60
N LEU A 49 15.03 4.49 -0.67
CA LEU A 49 15.92 3.68 -1.47
C LEU A 49 16.85 4.58 -2.27
N VAL A 50 18.14 4.24 -2.22
CA VAL A 50 19.14 4.78 -3.13
C VAL A 50 19.68 3.62 -3.96
N PHE A 51 19.43 3.67 -5.26
CA PHE A 51 19.97 2.71 -6.21
C PHE A 51 21.11 3.35 -7.00
N ARG A 52 22.06 2.53 -7.45
CA ARG A 52 23.07 2.92 -8.42
C ARG A 52 22.88 2.10 -9.67
N LYS A 53 22.72 2.74 -10.83
CA LYS A 53 22.68 2.05 -12.12
C LYS A 53 24.05 1.39 -12.34
N PRO A 54 24.14 0.05 -12.52
CA PRO A 54 25.42 -0.60 -12.72
C PRO A 54 26.10 -0.07 -13.99
N SER A 55 27.43 0.00 -13.98
CA SER A 55 28.18 0.21 -15.23
C SER A 55 28.04 -1.04 -16.10
N ALA A 56 27.96 -0.87 -17.43
CA ALA A 56 27.90 -1.97 -18.38
C ALA A 56 29.04 -2.98 -18.18
N SER A 57 30.21 -2.51 -17.71
CA SER A 57 31.39 -3.33 -17.43
C SER A 57 31.22 -4.34 -16.28
N LEU A 58 30.27 -4.12 -15.36
CA LEU A 58 30.05 -4.98 -14.18
C LEU A 58 28.96 -6.03 -14.40
N VAL A 59 28.17 -5.90 -15.47
CA VAL A 59 27.16 -6.89 -15.82
C VAL A 59 27.90 -8.01 -16.56
N LYS A 60 28.24 -9.10 -15.85
CA LYS A 60 28.68 -10.34 -16.52
C LYS A 60 27.66 -10.66 -17.60
N GLU A 61 28.12 -10.92 -18.83
CA GLU A 61 27.21 -11.18 -19.95
C GLU A 61 26.10 -12.14 -19.50
N PRO A 62 24.82 -11.76 -19.65
CA PRO A 62 23.75 -12.68 -19.35
C PRO A 62 23.99 -13.92 -20.21
N VAL A 63 23.93 -15.11 -19.59
CA VAL A 63 24.04 -16.42 -20.28
C VAL A 63 23.32 -16.29 -21.61
N ALA A 64 24.05 -16.40 -22.73
CA ALA A 64 23.53 -16.10 -24.06
C ALA A 64 22.20 -16.84 -24.26
N ARG A 65 21.09 -16.11 -24.26
CA ARG A 65 19.77 -16.65 -24.56
C ARG A 65 19.48 -16.36 -26.02
N GLU A 66 18.82 -17.31 -26.67
CA GLU A 66 18.40 -17.10 -28.06
C GLU A 66 17.57 -15.82 -28.16
N PRO A 67 17.85 -14.95 -29.15
CA PRO A 67 17.09 -13.74 -29.37
C PRO A 67 15.66 -14.14 -29.73
N VAL A 68 14.71 -13.89 -28.83
CA VAL A 68 13.29 -13.97 -29.14
C VAL A 68 13.03 -12.93 -30.23
N ALA A 69 12.56 -13.37 -31.40
CA ALA A 69 12.27 -12.49 -32.52
C ALA A 69 11.37 -11.33 -32.06
N SER A 70 11.84 -10.10 -32.25
CA SER A 70 11.12 -8.89 -31.89
C SER A 70 9.91 -8.74 -32.82
N VAL A 71 8.75 -9.24 -32.38
CA VAL A 71 7.48 -8.95 -33.06
C VAL A 71 7.19 -7.45 -32.88
N PRO A 72 7.00 -6.68 -33.96
CA PRO A 72 6.68 -5.25 -33.86
C PRO A 72 5.35 -5.09 -33.11
N ILE A 73 5.40 -4.46 -31.94
CA ILE A 73 4.26 -4.38 -31.04
C ILE A 73 3.43 -3.14 -31.39
N PRO A 74 2.12 -3.28 -31.70
CA PRO A 74 1.26 -2.13 -31.90
C PRO A 74 1.14 -1.33 -30.59
N MET A 75 1.65 -0.11 -30.58
CA MET A 75 1.44 0.83 -29.48
C MET A 75 -0.04 1.20 -29.40
N HIS A 76 -0.73 0.72 -28.37
CA HIS A 76 -2.05 1.24 -28.04
C HIS A 76 -1.93 2.61 -27.36
N HIS A 77 -2.76 3.55 -27.83
CA HIS A 77 -2.84 4.91 -27.33
C HIS A 77 -3.27 4.93 -25.84
N PRO A 78 -2.63 5.74 -24.97
CA PRO A 78 -3.00 5.91 -23.55
C PRO A 78 -4.42 6.46 -23.32
N ILE A 79 -5.12 6.89 -24.39
CA ILE A 79 -6.45 7.52 -24.36
C ILE A 79 -7.57 6.59 -23.82
N ARG A 80 -7.34 5.27 -23.66
CA ARG A 80 -8.32 4.38 -22.98
C ARG A 80 -8.14 4.25 -21.47
N ALA A 81 -7.00 4.65 -20.91
CA ALA A 81 -6.74 4.50 -19.47
C ALA A 81 -7.67 5.36 -18.61
N LYS A 82 -7.95 6.61 -19.00
CA LYS A 82 -8.74 7.54 -18.18
C LYS A 82 -10.19 7.10 -17.97
N THR A 83 -10.89 6.67 -19.02
CA THR A 83 -12.28 6.19 -18.92
C THR A 83 -12.36 4.91 -18.09
N GLN A 84 -11.42 3.98 -18.30
CA GLN A 84 -11.35 2.73 -17.53
C GLN A 84 -11.03 2.98 -16.05
N VAL A 85 -10.10 3.89 -15.75
CA VAL A 85 -9.82 4.32 -14.37
C VAL A 85 -11.06 4.96 -13.73
N LEU A 86 -11.86 5.72 -14.47
CA LEU A 86 -13.12 6.26 -13.96
C LEU A 86 -14.19 5.18 -13.70
N GLU A 87 -14.25 4.13 -14.52
CA GLU A 87 -15.14 2.99 -14.29
C GLU A 87 -14.70 2.16 -13.07
N LEU A 88 -13.40 1.88 -12.96
CA LEU A 88 -12.81 1.29 -11.76
C LEU A 88 -13.08 2.14 -10.52
N TRP A 89 -12.94 3.45 -10.64
CA TRP A 89 -13.20 4.37 -9.54
C TRP A 89 -14.67 4.30 -9.09
N LYS A 90 -15.62 4.12 -10.00
CA LYS A 90 -17.04 3.89 -9.63
C LYS A 90 -17.20 2.59 -8.83
N LEU A 91 -16.52 1.51 -9.22
CA LEU A 91 -16.53 0.25 -8.47
C LEU A 91 -15.93 0.45 -7.07
N VAL A 92 -14.79 1.13 -6.97
CA VAL A 92 -14.13 1.43 -5.68
C VAL A 92 -14.98 2.37 -4.82
N GLN A 93 -15.71 3.33 -5.40
CA GLN A 93 -16.63 4.18 -4.64
C GLN A 93 -17.84 3.40 -4.10
N GLN A 94 -18.24 2.32 -4.76
CA GLN A 94 -19.29 1.41 -4.28
C GLN A 94 -18.73 0.47 -3.20
N ALA A 95 -17.48 0.04 -3.35
CA ALA A 95 -16.73 -0.73 -2.36
C ALA A 95 -16.74 -0.02 -1.00
N GLY A 96 -17.08 -0.75 0.06
CA GLY A 96 -17.07 -0.20 1.43
C GLY A 96 -18.26 0.70 1.82
N ARG A 97 -19.24 0.93 0.92
CA ARG A 97 -20.53 1.54 1.29
C ARG A 97 -21.55 0.54 1.81
N GLN A 98 -21.27 -0.75 1.69
CA GLN A 98 -22.15 -1.78 2.22
C GLN A 98 -22.15 -1.72 3.75
N LYS A 99 -23.28 -1.31 4.32
CA LYS A 99 -23.54 -1.52 5.75
C LYS A 99 -23.65 -3.02 5.96
N ARG A 100 -22.74 -3.57 6.76
CA ARG A 100 -22.78 -4.97 7.18
C ARG A 100 -23.61 -5.05 8.45
N ASP A 101 -24.55 -5.98 8.51
CA ASP A 101 -25.28 -6.25 9.74
C ASP A 101 -24.35 -7.04 10.67
N GLU A 102 -23.95 -6.44 11.78
CA GLU A 102 -23.07 -7.06 12.77
C GLU A 102 -23.65 -8.36 13.32
N LYS A 103 -24.98 -8.47 13.44
CA LYS A 103 -25.63 -9.72 13.89
C LYS A 103 -25.49 -10.82 12.87
N GLU A 104 -25.62 -10.49 11.58
CA GLU A 104 -25.41 -11.46 10.50
C GLU A 104 -23.96 -11.90 10.44
N LEU A 105 -23.02 -10.96 10.56
CA LEU A 105 -21.58 -11.24 10.59
C LEU A 105 -21.20 -12.13 11.78
N LEU A 106 -21.68 -11.82 12.99
CA LEU A 106 -21.45 -12.63 14.18
C LEU A 106 -22.10 -14.02 14.07
N SER A 107 -23.30 -14.11 13.48
CA SER A 107 -23.93 -15.40 13.19
C SER A 107 -23.10 -16.24 12.22
N PHE A 108 -22.56 -15.60 11.16
CA PHE A 108 -21.68 -16.23 10.19
C PHE A 108 -20.41 -16.80 10.84
N VAL A 109 -19.77 -16.03 11.73
CA VAL A 109 -18.61 -16.49 12.53
C VAL A 109 -18.99 -17.60 13.48
N GLY A 110 -20.09 -17.43 14.23
CA GLY A 110 -20.58 -18.39 15.20
C GLY A 110 -20.82 -19.77 14.57
N ASN A 111 -21.29 -19.82 13.33
CA ASN A 111 -21.58 -21.09 12.66
C ASN A 111 -20.34 -21.78 12.07
N ARG A 112 -19.14 -21.18 12.13
CA ARG A 112 -17.95 -21.67 11.44
C ARG A 112 -16.74 -21.70 12.37
N THR A 113 -16.36 -22.90 12.81
CA THR A 113 -15.17 -23.11 13.64
C THR A 113 -13.88 -22.62 12.98
N ALA A 114 -13.77 -22.75 11.65
CA ALA A 114 -12.63 -22.25 10.86
C ALA A 114 -12.49 -20.72 10.82
N LEU A 115 -13.43 -19.98 11.41
CA LEU A 115 -13.38 -18.51 11.56
C LEU A 115 -13.30 -18.08 13.03
N ARG A 116 -13.30 -19.04 13.98
CA ARG A 116 -13.27 -18.76 15.41
C ARG A 116 -11.84 -18.85 15.93
N GLY A 117 -11.37 -17.79 16.59
CA GLY A 117 -10.07 -17.76 17.25
C GLY A 117 -8.90 -17.45 16.32
N ASP A 118 -9.14 -17.14 15.06
CA ASP A 118 -8.11 -16.61 14.18
C ASP A 118 -7.89 -15.12 14.52
N ASP A 119 -6.66 -14.81 14.90
CA ASP A 119 -6.10 -13.46 15.04
C ASP A 119 -6.04 -12.77 13.66
N ASN A 120 -7.18 -12.62 12.97
CA ASN A 120 -7.25 -11.94 11.67
C ASN A 120 -8.69 -11.57 11.29
N PHE A 121 -9.33 -10.72 12.10
CA PHE A 121 -10.73 -10.33 11.87
C PHE A 121 -11.06 -9.84 10.45
N PRO A 122 -10.22 -9.04 9.75
CA PRO A 122 -10.56 -8.57 8.41
C PRO A 122 -10.81 -9.69 7.40
N ARG A 123 -10.15 -10.84 7.57
CA ARG A 123 -10.36 -12.04 6.75
C ARG A 123 -11.76 -12.63 6.92
N VAL A 124 -12.29 -12.59 8.14
CA VAL A 124 -13.67 -13.02 8.43
C VAL A 124 -14.67 -12.19 7.62
N VAL A 125 -14.46 -10.88 7.55
CA VAL A 125 -15.31 -9.98 6.77
C VAL A 125 -15.22 -10.30 5.28
N ALA A 126 -14.01 -10.55 4.76
CA ALA A 126 -13.82 -10.96 3.37
C ALA A 126 -14.54 -12.29 3.04
N ALA A 127 -14.45 -13.29 3.93
CA ALA A 127 -15.16 -14.55 3.77
C ALA A 127 -16.68 -14.38 3.84
N TYR A 128 -17.18 -13.51 4.71
CA TYR A 128 -18.60 -13.17 4.78
C TYR A 128 -19.10 -12.55 3.45
N ASP A 129 -18.40 -11.53 2.94
CA ASP A 129 -18.74 -10.90 1.67
C ASP A 129 -18.59 -11.90 0.49
N PHE A 130 -17.61 -12.80 0.53
CA PHE A 130 -17.48 -13.88 -0.45
C PHE A 130 -18.70 -14.82 -0.45
N SER A 131 -19.30 -15.08 0.72
CA SER A 131 -20.55 -15.87 0.81
C SER A 131 -21.72 -15.22 0.07
N ILE A 132 -21.76 -13.88 0.04
CA ILE A 132 -22.76 -13.10 -0.70
C ILE A 132 -22.45 -13.20 -2.20
N LEU A 133 -21.18 -13.07 -2.60
CA LEU A 133 -20.73 -13.18 -3.98
C LEU A 133 -21.01 -14.57 -4.57
N ILE A 134 -20.81 -15.63 -3.78
CA ILE A 134 -21.14 -17.01 -4.18
C ILE A 134 -22.60 -17.13 -4.62
N LYS A 135 -23.53 -16.59 -3.82
CA LYS A 135 -24.97 -16.61 -4.15
C LYS A 135 -25.25 -15.74 -5.38
N LYS A 136 -24.72 -14.52 -5.40
CA LYS A 136 -24.97 -13.53 -6.47
C LYS A 136 -24.52 -14.02 -7.85
N TYR A 137 -23.37 -14.69 -7.92
CA TYR A 137 -22.75 -15.13 -9.18
C TYR A 137 -22.82 -16.65 -9.39
N SER A 138 -23.61 -17.37 -8.58
CA SER A 138 -23.79 -18.82 -8.68
C SER A 138 -22.48 -19.62 -8.63
N LEU A 139 -21.57 -19.26 -7.72
CA LEU A 139 -20.23 -19.85 -7.61
C LEU A 139 -20.14 -21.03 -6.63
N ALA A 140 -21.25 -21.48 -6.05
CA ALA A 140 -21.25 -22.42 -4.93
C ALA A 140 -20.68 -23.80 -5.27
N SER A 141 -20.67 -24.16 -6.56
CA SER A 141 -20.27 -25.48 -7.04
C SER A 141 -19.40 -25.36 -8.29
N PRO A 142 -18.14 -24.87 -8.17
CA PRO A 142 -17.22 -24.85 -9.30
C PRO A 142 -16.95 -26.27 -9.79
N LYS A 143 -16.81 -26.45 -11.11
CA LYS A 143 -16.45 -27.77 -11.66
C LYS A 143 -15.05 -28.16 -11.25
N ARG A 144 -14.12 -27.20 -11.27
CA ARG A 144 -12.73 -27.39 -10.86
C ARG A 144 -12.19 -26.14 -10.18
N LEU A 145 -11.86 -26.28 -8.91
CA LEU A 145 -11.32 -25.20 -8.08
C LEU A 145 -9.78 -25.26 -8.03
N LEU A 146 -9.12 -24.13 -8.28
CA LEU A 146 -7.70 -23.93 -8.01
C LEU A 146 -7.53 -23.13 -6.71
N VAL A 147 -6.75 -23.67 -5.76
CA VAL A 147 -6.49 -23.01 -4.46
C VAL A 147 -5.01 -22.91 -4.19
N PHE A 148 -4.61 -21.86 -3.48
CA PHE A 148 -3.20 -21.56 -3.18
C PHE A 148 -2.87 -21.64 -1.68
N GLY A 149 -3.85 -22.03 -0.86
CA GLY A 149 -3.72 -22.12 0.59
C GLY A 149 -4.93 -22.79 1.25
N THR A 150 -5.03 -22.61 2.57
CA THR A 150 -6.13 -23.12 3.41
C THR A 150 -7.10 -22.00 3.77
N ASP A 151 -7.53 -21.25 2.76
CA ASP A 151 -8.42 -20.09 2.93
C ASP A 151 -9.81 -20.50 3.45
N PRO A 152 -10.39 -19.81 4.44
CA PRO A 152 -11.71 -20.12 4.99
C PRO A 152 -12.83 -20.00 3.93
N GLU A 153 -12.63 -19.16 2.91
CA GLU A 153 -13.48 -19.02 1.73
C GLU A 153 -13.75 -20.36 1.04
N ILE A 154 -12.78 -21.29 1.07
CA ILE A 154 -12.91 -22.62 0.45
C ILE A 154 -14.02 -23.44 1.14
N SER A 155 -14.21 -23.25 2.46
CA SER A 155 -15.26 -23.94 3.23
C SER A 155 -16.68 -23.51 2.88
N LEU A 156 -16.84 -22.47 2.05
CA LEU A 156 -18.13 -21.98 1.57
C LEU A 156 -18.58 -22.68 0.28
N LEU A 157 -17.73 -23.52 -0.30
CA LEU A 157 -17.94 -24.15 -1.61
C LEU A 157 -18.20 -25.65 -1.49
N THR A 158 -18.98 -26.17 -2.43
CA THR A 158 -19.13 -27.61 -2.68
C THR A 158 -18.32 -27.95 -3.94
N VAL A 159 -17.11 -28.47 -3.75
CA VAL A 159 -16.12 -28.61 -4.83
C VAL A 159 -16.11 -30.05 -5.37
N GLY A 160 -16.27 -30.19 -6.70
CA GLY A 160 -16.20 -31.49 -7.38
C GLY A 160 -14.76 -31.96 -7.62
N ASP A 161 -13.94 -31.12 -8.27
CA ASP A 161 -12.52 -31.33 -8.48
C ASP A 161 -11.71 -30.15 -7.92
N ARG A 162 -10.55 -30.44 -7.30
CA ARG A 162 -9.73 -29.46 -6.58
C ARG A 162 -8.25 -29.66 -6.93
N VAL A 163 -7.58 -28.57 -7.25
CA VAL A 163 -6.12 -28.50 -7.42
C VAL A 163 -5.54 -27.62 -6.31
N ASP A 164 -4.77 -28.24 -5.42
CA ASP A 164 -4.00 -27.56 -4.37
C ASP A 164 -2.61 -27.16 -4.89
N TYR A 165 -2.42 -25.87 -5.18
CA TYR A 165 -1.15 -25.29 -5.58
C TYR A 165 -0.55 -24.46 -4.43
N VAL A 166 -0.30 -25.11 -3.30
CA VAL A 166 0.22 -24.48 -2.08
C VAL A 166 1.74 -24.42 -2.14
N TYR A 167 2.30 -23.22 -1.97
CA TYR A 167 3.75 -22.99 -2.00
C TYR A 167 4.45 -23.80 -0.89
N ASP A 168 5.36 -24.69 -1.29
CA ASP A 168 6.22 -25.43 -0.37
C ASP A 168 7.52 -24.63 -0.21
N GLN A 169 7.61 -23.90 0.89
CA GLN A 169 8.74 -23.00 1.15
C GLN A 169 10.08 -23.75 1.28
N ASP A 170 10.06 -25.02 1.70
CA ASP A 170 11.27 -25.81 1.93
C ASP A 170 11.81 -26.36 0.62
N LYS A 171 10.92 -26.81 -0.27
CA LYS A 171 11.29 -27.34 -1.59
C LYS A 171 11.38 -26.26 -2.67
N GLY A 172 10.82 -25.07 -2.43
CA GLY A 172 10.66 -24.04 -3.46
C GLY A 172 9.74 -24.48 -4.60
N THR A 173 8.83 -25.42 -4.34
CA THR A 173 7.86 -25.92 -5.33
C THR A 173 6.54 -25.19 -5.20
N ASN A 174 5.73 -25.25 -6.26
CA ASN A 174 4.47 -24.54 -6.37
C ASN A 174 4.63 -23.01 -6.26
N ASP A 175 5.71 -22.47 -6.81
CA ASP A 175 5.88 -21.02 -6.91
C ASP A 175 4.90 -20.46 -7.96
N LEU A 176 4.07 -19.51 -7.54
CA LEU A 176 3.11 -18.81 -8.39
C LEU A 176 3.78 -18.07 -9.56
N HIS A 177 5.05 -17.66 -9.41
CA HIS A 177 5.82 -17.04 -10.50
C HIS A 177 6.21 -18.04 -11.60
N SER A 178 6.00 -19.34 -11.38
CA SER A 178 6.25 -20.42 -12.33
C SER A 178 5.02 -21.27 -12.65
N LEU A 179 3.84 -20.87 -12.16
CA LEU A 179 2.58 -21.57 -12.41
C LEU A 179 2.32 -21.68 -13.92
N SER A 180 2.01 -22.88 -14.37
CA SER A 180 1.77 -23.22 -15.79
C SER A 180 0.72 -24.32 -15.90
N SER A 181 0.18 -24.58 -17.09
CA SER A 181 -0.87 -25.60 -17.25
C SER A 181 -0.40 -27.01 -16.90
N SER A 182 0.90 -27.32 -17.06
CA SER A 182 1.44 -28.66 -16.79
C SER A 182 1.34 -29.08 -15.32
N VAL A 183 1.32 -28.14 -14.38
CA VAL A 183 1.20 -28.46 -12.95
C VAL A 183 -0.24 -28.74 -12.53
N LEU A 184 -1.22 -28.46 -13.38
CA LEU A 184 -2.65 -28.73 -13.11
C LEU A 184 -3.07 -30.16 -13.51
N GLY A 185 -2.16 -30.97 -14.04
CA GLY A 185 -2.46 -32.31 -14.56
C GLY A 185 -3.32 -32.29 -15.83
N SER A 186 -3.86 -33.45 -16.21
CA SER A 186 -4.62 -33.63 -17.47
C SER A 186 -6.09 -33.21 -17.40
N GLY A 187 -6.55 -32.66 -16.27
CA GLY A 187 -7.94 -32.23 -16.10
C GLY A 187 -8.28 -30.95 -16.88
N PRO A 188 -9.56 -30.58 -16.97
CA PRO A 188 -9.97 -29.31 -17.59
C PRO A 188 -9.36 -28.11 -16.85
N ALA A 189 -9.25 -26.97 -17.52
CA ALA A 189 -8.80 -25.75 -16.85
C ALA A 189 -9.78 -25.38 -15.70
N PRO A 190 -9.29 -24.86 -14.55
CA PRO A 190 -10.14 -24.46 -13.43
C PRO A 190 -11.12 -23.35 -13.83
N ASP A 191 -12.36 -23.42 -13.33
CA ASP A 191 -13.42 -22.42 -13.56
C ASP A 191 -13.60 -21.45 -12.38
N LEU A 192 -12.93 -21.73 -11.25
CA LEU A 192 -12.78 -20.81 -10.13
C LEU A 192 -11.35 -20.92 -9.54
N ALA A 193 -10.76 -19.79 -9.19
CA ALA A 193 -9.57 -19.73 -8.32
C ALA A 193 -9.82 -18.87 -7.08
N ILE A 194 -9.16 -19.23 -5.98
CA ILE A 194 -9.16 -18.47 -4.71
C ILE A 194 -7.73 -18.26 -4.25
N LEU A 195 -7.35 -16.98 -4.06
CA LEU A 195 -6.07 -16.55 -3.51
C LEU A 195 -6.30 -15.57 -2.34
N GLY A 196 -6.38 -16.09 -1.12
CA GLY A 196 -6.47 -15.24 0.07
C GLY A 196 -5.09 -14.94 0.67
N GLN A 197 -4.86 -13.69 1.10
CA GLN A 197 -3.71 -13.28 1.93
C GLN A 197 -2.36 -13.84 1.49
N THR A 198 -2.13 -13.83 0.17
CA THR A 198 -0.91 -14.33 -0.44
C THR A 198 -0.25 -13.28 -1.31
N LEU A 199 -1.02 -12.32 -1.85
CA LEU A 199 -0.51 -11.29 -2.76
C LEU A 199 0.60 -10.45 -2.14
N GLU A 200 0.49 -10.15 -0.85
CA GLU A 200 1.45 -9.40 -0.05
C GLU A 200 2.81 -10.11 0.08
N HIS A 201 2.85 -11.42 -0.18
CA HIS A 201 4.03 -12.27 -0.07
C HIS A 201 4.67 -12.59 -1.43
N LEU A 202 4.11 -12.10 -2.53
CA LEU A 202 4.67 -12.26 -3.88
C LEU A 202 5.64 -11.12 -4.14
N TYR A 203 6.84 -11.38 -4.64
CA TYR A 203 7.78 -10.31 -5.01
C TYR A 203 7.44 -9.68 -6.38
N ASP A 204 6.77 -10.43 -7.26
CA ASP A 204 6.21 -9.95 -8.53
C ASP A 204 4.75 -10.42 -8.67
N PRO A 205 3.81 -9.72 -8.00
CA PRO A 205 2.40 -10.08 -8.07
C PRO A 205 1.85 -9.99 -9.50
N ALA A 206 2.38 -9.12 -10.36
CA ALA A 206 1.91 -8.97 -11.74
C ALA A 206 2.25 -10.21 -12.59
N LEU A 207 3.45 -10.77 -12.45
CA LEU A 207 3.80 -12.06 -13.08
C LEU A 207 2.92 -13.19 -12.56
N ALA A 208 2.75 -13.29 -11.25
CA ALA A 208 1.90 -14.32 -10.66
C ALA A 208 0.44 -14.25 -11.15
N MET A 209 -0.16 -13.05 -11.23
CA MET A 209 -1.53 -12.90 -11.71
C MET A 209 -1.66 -13.28 -13.19
N ARG A 210 -0.66 -12.97 -14.02
CA ARG A 210 -0.61 -13.41 -15.43
C ARG A 210 -0.54 -14.94 -15.54
N ASN A 211 0.24 -15.59 -14.68
CA ASN A 211 0.32 -17.05 -14.66
C ASN A 211 -1.03 -17.66 -14.26
N ILE A 212 -1.69 -17.15 -13.21
CA ILE A 212 -3.04 -17.58 -12.82
C ILE A 212 -4.02 -17.38 -13.99
N PHE A 213 -4.03 -16.19 -14.61
CA PHE A 213 -4.85 -15.90 -15.78
C PHE A 213 -4.63 -16.93 -16.90
N SER A 214 -3.39 -17.31 -17.16
CA SER A 214 -3.03 -18.22 -18.25
C SER A 214 -3.59 -19.63 -18.06
N VAL A 215 -3.72 -20.09 -16.82
CA VAL A 215 -4.14 -21.47 -16.52
C VAL A 215 -5.65 -21.64 -16.28
N LEU A 216 -6.36 -20.54 -16.04
CA LEU A 216 -7.81 -20.54 -15.85
C LEU A 216 -8.59 -20.75 -17.16
N ALA A 217 -9.77 -21.35 -17.06
CA ALA A 217 -10.70 -21.46 -18.18
C ALA A 217 -11.23 -20.08 -18.63
N ASP A 218 -11.62 -19.96 -19.90
CA ASP A 218 -12.35 -18.76 -20.36
C ASP A 218 -13.67 -18.60 -19.59
N GLY A 219 -13.96 -17.37 -19.18
CA GLY A 219 -15.13 -17.09 -18.34
C GLY A 219 -14.97 -17.44 -16.86
N ALA A 220 -13.85 -18.05 -16.45
CA ALA A 220 -13.58 -18.44 -15.07
C ALA A 220 -13.55 -17.23 -14.12
N TYR A 221 -13.94 -17.47 -12.88
CA TYR A 221 -13.86 -16.47 -11.81
C TYR A 221 -12.57 -16.61 -11.01
N PHE A 222 -12.11 -15.49 -10.47
CA PHE A 222 -10.97 -15.43 -9.59
C PHE A 222 -11.28 -14.53 -8.39
N PHE A 223 -11.27 -15.10 -7.18
CA PHE A 223 -11.37 -14.34 -5.96
C PHE A 223 -9.97 -14.12 -5.38
N ALA A 224 -9.65 -12.86 -5.07
CA ALA A 224 -8.38 -12.51 -4.44
C ALA A 224 -8.58 -11.51 -3.32
N SER A 225 -7.77 -11.60 -2.27
CA SER A 225 -7.75 -10.66 -1.16
C SER A 225 -6.34 -10.38 -0.67
N GLY A 226 -6.16 -9.24 -0.01
CA GLY A 226 -4.90 -8.85 0.59
C GLY A 226 -5.05 -7.68 1.59
N PRO A 227 -4.10 -7.52 2.51
CA PRO A 227 -4.10 -6.43 3.46
C PRO A 227 -3.70 -5.10 2.80
N LEU A 228 -4.35 -4.02 3.23
CA LEU A 228 -3.79 -2.67 3.13
C LEU A 228 -3.01 -2.31 4.40
N THR A 229 -3.58 -2.65 5.56
CA THR A 229 -2.97 -2.40 6.87
C THR A 229 -2.60 -3.72 7.53
N SER A 230 -1.31 -3.94 7.76
CA SER A 230 -0.83 -5.11 8.52
C SER A 230 0.53 -4.83 9.14
N ILE A 231 0.80 -5.51 10.25
CA ILE A 231 2.15 -5.53 10.83
C ILE A 231 3.10 -6.35 9.93
N PRO A 232 4.41 -6.02 9.90
CA PRO A 232 5.38 -6.87 9.26
C PRO A 232 5.33 -8.29 9.81
N HIS A 233 5.16 -9.28 8.93
CA HIS A 233 5.14 -10.69 9.30
C HIS A 233 5.74 -11.54 8.18
N ARG A 234 6.13 -12.79 8.49
CA ARG A 234 6.76 -13.72 7.54
C ARG A 234 7.95 -13.11 6.76
N THR A 235 8.69 -12.20 7.38
CA THR A 235 9.89 -11.60 6.78
C THR A 235 10.93 -12.69 6.50
N PRO A 236 11.63 -12.66 5.35
CA PRO A 236 11.72 -11.55 4.39
C PRO A 236 10.61 -11.47 3.34
N MET A 237 9.66 -12.41 3.33
CA MET A 237 8.70 -12.57 2.24
C MET A 237 7.43 -11.75 2.49
N HIS A 238 7.55 -10.43 2.66
CA HIS A 238 6.41 -9.53 2.85
C HIS A 238 6.71 -8.20 2.14
N PHE A 239 6.06 -7.98 1.00
CA PHE A 239 6.46 -7.04 -0.04
C PHE A 239 5.44 -5.93 -0.30
N TYR A 240 4.16 -6.28 -0.41
CA TYR A 240 3.14 -5.37 -0.92
C TYR A 240 1.93 -5.29 0.00
N HIS A 241 1.35 -4.10 0.11
CA HIS A 241 0.01 -3.87 0.64
C HIS A 241 -0.86 -3.26 -0.45
N PHE A 242 -2.14 -3.60 -0.49
CA PHE A 242 -3.01 -3.29 -1.61
C PHE A 242 -4.17 -2.40 -1.20
N THR A 243 -4.33 -1.28 -1.90
CA THR A 243 -5.62 -0.57 -1.92
C THR A 243 -6.59 -1.30 -2.86
N ALA A 244 -7.90 -1.05 -2.75
CA ALA A 244 -8.88 -1.66 -3.66
C ALA A 244 -8.59 -1.28 -5.13
N MET A 245 -8.14 -0.03 -5.37
CA MET A 245 -7.73 0.42 -6.70
C MET A 245 -6.45 -0.28 -7.16
N GLY A 246 -5.44 -0.42 -6.30
CA GLY A 246 -4.20 -1.12 -6.63
C GLY A 246 -4.44 -2.59 -7.00
N LEU A 247 -5.32 -3.27 -6.24
CA LEU A 247 -5.75 -4.63 -6.56
C LEU A 247 -6.47 -4.70 -7.91
N ALA A 248 -7.38 -3.75 -8.20
CA ALA A 248 -8.11 -3.71 -9.46
C ALA A 248 -7.17 -3.53 -10.67
N VAL A 249 -6.24 -2.57 -10.57
CA VAL A 249 -5.23 -2.32 -11.62
C VAL A 249 -4.35 -3.54 -11.82
N LEU A 250 -3.87 -4.18 -10.75
CA LEU A 250 -3.09 -5.42 -10.82
C LEU A 250 -3.83 -6.51 -11.63
N MET A 251 -5.12 -6.70 -11.36
CA MET A 251 -5.92 -7.73 -12.03
C MET A 251 -6.22 -7.39 -13.49
N GLN A 252 -6.53 -6.13 -13.79
CA GLN A 252 -6.73 -5.69 -15.18
C GLN A 252 -5.45 -5.80 -16.00
N ASN A 253 -4.29 -5.47 -15.40
CA ASN A 253 -2.98 -5.64 -16.04
C ASN A 253 -2.69 -7.11 -16.36
N ALA A 254 -3.23 -8.05 -15.59
CA ALA A 254 -3.14 -9.48 -15.86
C ALA A 254 -4.17 -9.99 -16.88
N GLY A 255 -5.11 -9.15 -17.32
CA GLY A 255 -6.13 -9.47 -18.32
C GLY A 255 -7.52 -9.81 -17.74
N PHE A 256 -7.70 -9.74 -16.42
CA PHE A 256 -9.00 -9.97 -15.80
C PHE A 256 -9.96 -8.77 -15.90
N GLU A 257 -11.25 -9.05 -15.93
CA GLU A 257 -12.32 -8.07 -15.71
C GLU A 257 -12.63 -7.96 -14.21
N SER A 258 -12.77 -6.74 -13.70
CA SER A 258 -13.19 -6.49 -12.31
C SER A 258 -14.71 -6.60 -12.19
N ILE A 259 -15.21 -7.62 -11.47
CA ILE A 259 -16.65 -7.87 -11.30
C ILE A 259 -17.18 -7.23 -10.02
N ALA A 260 -16.43 -7.37 -8.93
CA ALA A 260 -16.73 -6.74 -7.65
C ALA A 260 -15.42 -6.39 -6.93
N LEU A 261 -15.43 -5.28 -6.22
CA LEU A 261 -14.34 -4.86 -5.33
C LEU A 261 -14.98 -4.44 -4.02
N GLU A 262 -14.39 -4.87 -2.93
CA GLU A 262 -14.85 -4.55 -1.58
C GLU A 262 -13.65 -4.28 -0.68
N GLN A 263 -13.93 -3.59 0.41
CA GLN A 263 -12.94 -3.26 1.43
C GLN A 263 -13.58 -3.19 2.81
N TRP A 264 -12.74 -3.31 3.83
CA TRP A 264 -13.09 -3.09 5.22
C TRP A 264 -11.91 -2.51 5.96
N GLY A 265 -12.18 -1.67 6.95
CA GLY A 265 -11.19 -1.21 7.92
C GLY A 265 -11.86 -0.68 9.16
N SER A 266 -11.12 -0.57 10.26
CA SER A 266 -11.59 0.03 11.50
C SER A 266 -10.46 0.71 12.25
N ASN A 267 -10.72 1.91 12.76
CA ASN A 267 -9.81 2.60 13.66
C ASN A 267 -9.53 1.80 14.94
N GLU A 268 -10.52 1.05 15.44
CA GLU A 268 -10.34 0.18 16.60
C GLU A 268 -9.38 -0.98 16.28
N TYR A 269 -9.53 -1.59 15.10
CA TYR A 269 -8.65 -2.63 14.60
C TYR A 269 -7.21 -2.12 14.45
N GLU A 270 -7.01 -1.01 13.75
CA GLU A 270 -5.70 -0.38 13.56
C GLU A 270 -5.04 -0.05 14.90
N THR A 271 -5.81 0.54 15.83
CA THR A 271 -5.32 0.88 17.17
C THR A 271 -4.86 -0.36 17.92
N ALA A 272 -5.68 -1.41 17.97
CA ALA A 272 -5.32 -2.66 18.63
C ALA A 272 -4.12 -3.34 17.97
N LEU A 273 -4.09 -3.37 16.63
CA LEU A 273 -3.02 -3.94 15.82
C LEU A 273 -1.66 -3.30 16.15
N PHE A 274 -1.56 -1.98 16.12
CA PHE A 274 -0.29 -1.28 16.32
C PHE A 274 0.08 -1.10 17.80
N GLN A 275 -0.88 -1.06 18.72
CA GLN A 275 -0.57 -1.00 20.16
C GLN A 275 -0.06 -2.33 20.70
N LYS A 276 -0.64 -3.44 20.22
CA LYS A 276 -0.30 -4.79 20.72
C LYS A 276 0.70 -5.51 19.84
N MET A 277 0.95 -5.01 18.62
CA MET A 277 1.73 -5.71 17.58
C MET A 277 1.20 -7.15 17.36
N ALA A 278 -0.12 -7.30 17.42
CA ALA A 278 -0.83 -8.55 17.29
C ALA A 278 -2.16 -8.28 16.60
N TRP A 279 -2.59 -9.18 15.73
CA TRP A 279 -3.85 -9.03 15.02
C TRP A 279 -5.04 -9.30 15.95
N PRO A 280 -5.96 -8.34 16.13
CA PRO A 280 -7.12 -8.55 16.99
C PRO A 280 -8.14 -9.51 16.34
N GLY A 281 -8.68 -10.43 17.14
CA GLY A 281 -9.80 -11.30 16.79
C GLY A 281 -11.16 -10.63 16.96
N SER A 282 -12.22 -11.25 16.42
CA SER A 282 -13.60 -10.74 16.48
C SER A 282 -14.15 -10.55 17.90
N ASP A 283 -13.62 -11.30 18.86
CA ASP A 283 -13.99 -11.25 20.28
C ASP A 283 -13.41 -10.04 21.02
N THR A 284 -12.37 -9.42 20.44
CA THR A 284 -11.70 -8.26 21.04
C THR A 284 -12.17 -6.92 20.48
N LEU A 285 -12.84 -6.93 19.33
CA LEU A 285 -13.32 -5.74 18.63
C LEU A 285 -14.78 -5.47 18.95
N LYS A 286 -15.15 -4.19 19.05
CA LYS A 286 -16.52 -3.74 19.28
C LYS A 286 -17.18 -3.22 18.00
N ASN A 287 -16.41 -2.61 17.11
CA ASN A 287 -16.88 -2.11 15.82
C ASN A 287 -16.61 -3.12 14.70
N LEU A 288 -17.47 -4.12 14.58
CA LEU A 288 -17.32 -5.16 13.57
C LEU A 288 -17.77 -4.68 12.18
N GLY A 289 -18.70 -3.70 12.13
CA GLY A 289 -19.14 -3.06 10.91
C GLY A 289 -18.03 -2.29 10.18
N GLY A 290 -17.01 -1.84 10.91
CA GLY A 290 -15.89 -1.06 10.39
C GLY A 290 -16.18 0.44 10.30
N ASP A 291 -15.17 1.20 9.88
CA ASP A 291 -15.16 2.65 9.75
C ASP A 291 -14.93 3.04 8.28
N GLN A 292 -15.83 3.85 7.69
CA GLN A 292 -15.77 4.20 6.26
C GLN A 292 -14.49 4.94 5.82
N ASN A 293 -13.79 5.55 6.77
CA ASN A 293 -12.57 6.32 6.53
C ASN A 293 -11.29 5.52 6.80
N HIS A 294 -11.43 4.21 7.07
CA HIS A 294 -10.35 3.28 7.37
C HIS A 294 -10.43 2.10 6.39
N VAL A 295 -9.26 1.63 5.98
CA VAL A 295 -9.14 0.51 5.05
C VAL A 295 -7.96 -0.33 5.52
N ASP A 296 -8.27 -1.53 6.00
CA ASP A 296 -7.28 -2.49 6.49
C ASP A 296 -7.13 -3.68 5.56
N PHE A 297 -8.20 -4.00 4.83
CA PHE A 297 -8.27 -5.22 4.03
C PHE A 297 -9.12 -4.98 2.79
N VAL A 298 -8.68 -5.56 1.66
CA VAL A 298 -9.32 -5.41 0.36
C VAL A 298 -9.47 -6.76 -0.31
N TRP A 299 -10.54 -6.91 -1.08
CA TRP A 299 -10.78 -8.12 -1.86
C TRP A 299 -11.59 -7.80 -3.11
N GLY A 300 -11.56 -8.73 -4.05
CA GLY A 300 -12.31 -8.60 -5.28
C GLY A 300 -12.66 -9.94 -5.91
N LEU A 301 -13.73 -9.89 -6.69
CA LEU A 301 -14.08 -10.94 -7.63
C LEU A 301 -13.74 -10.45 -9.03
N PHE A 302 -12.97 -11.26 -9.73
CA PHE A 302 -12.47 -11.00 -11.07
C PHE A 302 -12.92 -12.10 -12.01
N ARG A 303 -12.91 -11.83 -13.31
CA ARG A 303 -13.31 -12.80 -14.33
C ARG A 303 -12.37 -12.78 -15.52
N LYS A 304 -11.98 -13.97 -16.00
CA LYS A 304 -11.31 -14.11 -17.29
C LYS A 304 -12.33 -13.91 -18.41
N PRO A 305 -12.12 -13.02 -19.40
CA PRO A 305 -13.08 -12.82 -20.48
C PRO A 305 -13.42 -14.12 -21.23
N THR A 306 -14.66 -14.26 -21.69
CA THR A 306 -15.04 -15.37 -22.57
C THR A 306 -14.41 -15.20 -23.95
N ASN A 307 -13.79 -16.24 -24.50
CA ASN A 307 -13.06 -16.22 -25.79
C ASN A 307 -11.77 -15.40 -25.76
N SER A 308 -11.02 -15.42 -24.66
CA SER A 308 -9.76 -14.68 -24.56
C SER A 308 -8.74 -15.10 -25.64
N SER A 309 -8.85 -16.33 -26.15
CA SER A 309 -8.09 -16.86 -27.29
C SER A 309 -8.47 -16.25 -28.66
N ALA A 310 -9.71 -15.77 -28.84
CA ALA A 310 -10.18 -15.16 -30.09
C ALA A 310 -9.88 -13.65 -30.21
N VAL A 311 -9.53 -12.98 -29.10
CA VAL A 311 -9.30 -11.53 -29.10
C VAL A 311 -7.90 -11.14 -29.60
N SER A 312 -7.02 -12.11 -29.83
CA SER A 312 -5.70 -11.88 -30.46
C SER A 312 -5.79 -11.22 -31.85
N GLY A 313 -6.96 -11.23 -32.52
CA GLY A 313 -7.17 -10.64 -33.84
C GLY A 313 -7.96 -9.33 -33.91
N LYS A 314 -8.54 -8.82 -32.81
CA LYS A 314 -9.32 -7.55 -32.82
C LYS A 314 -8.91 -6.66 -31.65
N ALA A 315 -8.30 -5.52 -31.98
CA ALA A 315 -7.76 -4.44 -31.12
C ALA A 315 -8.78 -3.72 -30.18
N GLY A 316 -9.85 -4.39 -29.76
CA GLY A 316 -10.89 -3.84 -28.89
C GLY A 316 -10.79 -4.40 -27.48
N LEU A 317 -10.32 -3.58 -26.54
CA LEU A 317 -10.43 -3.72 -25.09
C LEU A 317 -9.57 -4.72 -24.31
N VAL A 318 -8.94 -5.73 -24.90
CA VAL A 318 -7.95 -6.51 -24.13
C VAL A 318 -6.69 -5.66 -23.98
N TRP A 319 -6.30 -5.37 -22.74
CA TRP A 319 -5.01 -4.79 -22.40
C TRP A 319 -3.92 -5.68 -23.00
N SER A 320 -3.46 -5.34 -24.20
CA SER A 320 -2.17 -5.78 -24.71
C SER A 320 -1.12 -5.07 -23.86
N CYS A 321 -0.96 -5.49 -22.61
CA CYS A 321 0.28 -5.29 -21.88
C CYS A 321 1.39 -5.72 -22.84
N ASN A 322 2.29 -4.81 -23.15
CA ASN A 322 3.52 -5.10 -23.88
C ASN A 322 4.17 -6.33 -23.22
N GLN A 323 3.94 -7.52 -23.77
CA GLN A 323 4.40 -8.77 -23.18
C GLN A 323 5.94 -8.82 -23.10
N GLY A 324 6.62 -7.92 -23.83
CA GLY A 324 8.06 -7.94 -24.06
C GLY A 324 8.95 -7.20 -23.05
N THR A 325 8.45 -6.43 -22.07
CA THR A 325 9.35 -5.61 -21.23
C THR A 325 9.23 -5.79 -19.71
N LEU A 326 8.16 -6.42 -19.21
CA LEU A 326 8.06 -6.79 -17.79
C LEU A 326 8.54 -8.23 -17.62
N LEU A 327 9.54 -8.40 -16.74
CA LEU A 327 10.22 -9.63 -16.34
C LEU A 327 9.42 -10.90 -16.68
N GLN A 328 9.79 -11.56 -17.78
CA GLN A 328 9.16 -12.83 -18.20
C GLN A 328 9.62 -14.02 -17.35
N HIS A 329 10.53 -13.79 -16.41
CA HIS A 329 11.13 -14.82 -15.59
C HIS A 329 11.28 -14.34 -14.15
N PRO A 330 11.22 -15.26 -13.17
CA PRO A 330 11.61 -15.00 -11.80
C PRO A 330 12.96 -14.29 -11.74
N VAL A 331 12.98 -13.06 -11.23
CA VAL A 331 14.24 -12.31 -11.06
C VAL A 331 14.96 -12.74 -9.81
N TYR A 332 14.20 -13.09 -8.78
CA TYR A 332 14.75 -13.39 -7.47
C TYR A 332 14.43 -14.82 -7.06
N THR A 333 15.49 -15.56 -6.73
CA THR A 333 15.34 -16.79 -5.96
C THR A 333 15.10 -16.45 -4.49
N LYS A 334 14.53 -17.38 -3.72
CA LYS A 334 14.40 -17.25 -2.25
C LYS A 334 15.74 -16.88 -1.58
N VAL A 335 16.84 -17.49 -2.03
CA VAL A 335 18.19 -17.20 -1.54
C VAL A 335 18.58 -15.75 -1.81
N SER A 336 18.27 -15.24 -3.00
CA SER A 336 18.55 -13.85 -3.38
C SER A 336 17.73 -12.86 -2.55
N LEU A 337 16.45 -13.15 -2.30
CA LEU A 337 15.57 -12.33 -1.44
C LEU A 337 16.06 -12.31 0.01
N LEU A 338 16.45 -13.46 0.55
CA LEU A 338 17.00 -13.55 1.90
C LEU A 338 18.32 -12.78 2.02
N HIS A 339 19.19 -12.89 1.02
CA HIS A 339 20.42 -12.11 0.98
C HIS A 339 20.15 -10.62 0.94
N LEU A 340 19.21 -10.15 0.10
CA LEU A 340 18.80 -8.75 0.03
C LEU A 340 18.25 -8.26 1.38
N TRP A 341 17.41 -9.06 2.04
CA TRP A 341 16.87 -8.74 3.36
C TRP A 341 17.95 -8.59 4.41
N GLU A 342 18.82 -9.59 4.58
CA GLU A 342 19.86 -9.58 5.62
C GLU A 342 20.92 -8.50 5.37
N SER A 343 21.28 -8.24 4.10
CA SER A 343 22.34 -7.28 3.76
C SER A 343 21.87 -5.83 3.67
N VAL A 344 20.61 -5.58 3.30
CA VAL A 344 20.11 -4.22 3.03
C VAL A 344 18.96 -3.84 3.95
N VAL A 345 17.90 -4.64 3.99
CA VAL A 345 16.64 -4.23 4.63
C VAL A 345 16.75 -4.27 6.15
N LYS A 346 17.16 -5.40 6.72
CA LYS A 346 17.21 -5.61 8.17
C LYS A 346 18.10 -4.59 8.91
N PRO A 347 19.35 -4.30 8.47
CA PRO A 347 20.17 -3.26 9.10
C PRO A 347 19.51 -1.87 9.05
N SER A 348 18.75 -1.57 8.00
CA SER A 348 18.04 -0.30 7.89
C SER A 348 16.86 -0.20 8.87
N THR A 349 16.14 -1.30 9.10
CA THR A 349 15.00 -1.35 10.04
C THR A 349 15.42 -1.26 11.50
N GLU A 350 16.64 -1.72 11.82
CA GLU A 350 17.20 -1.68 13.17
C GLU A 350 17.83 -0.31 13.51
N ARG A 351 18.02 0.57 12.49
CA ARG A 351 18.60 1.89 12.69
C ARG A 351 17.65 2.79 13.48
N ARG A 352 18.00 3.05 14.74
CA ARG A 352 17.35 4.10 15.53
C ARG A 352 17.74 5.47 14.96
N ARG A 353 16.73 6.26 14.58
CA ARG A 353 16.94 7.65 14.17
C ARG A 353 16.97 8.53 15.40
N ASP A 354 17.86 9.53 15.39
CA ASP A 354 17.87 10.58 16.41
C ASP A 354 16.69 11.51 16.16
N VAL A 355 15.61 11.32 16.93
CA VAL A 355 14.37 12.11 16.82
C VAL A 355 14.63 13.60 17.01
N LYS A 356 15.52 13.96 17.94
CA LYS A 356 15.85 15.36 18.18
C LYS A 356 16.58 15.95 16.98
N ALA A 357 17.55 15.22 16.42
CA ALA A 357 18.25 15.67 15.21
C ALA A 357 17.31 15.81 14.01
N MET A 358 16.32 14.91 13.84
CA MET A 358 15.29 15.04 12.81
C MET A 358 14.40 16.27 13.00
N GLN A 359 13.97 16.54 14.25
CA GLN A 359 13.20 17.74 14.59
C GLN A 359 14.01 19.01 14.34
N ASP A 360 15.27 19.05 14.80
CA ASP A 360 16.18 20.17 14.57
C ASP A 360 16.41 20.40 13.06
N PHE A 361 16.55 19.33 12.28
CA PHE A 361 16.64 19.37 10.82
C PHE A 361 15.38 19.98 10.18
N ALA A 362 14.20 19.57 10.61
CA ALA A 362 12.92 20.10 10.14
C ALA A 362 12.78 21.60 10.46
N MET A 363 13.08 22.00 11.70
CA MET A 363 12.91 23.38 12.19
C MET A 363 13.80 24.40 11.48
N LYS A 364 14.98 23.96 11.03
CA LYS A 364 15.92 24.77 10.24
C LYS A 364 15.41 25.07 8.83
N ARG A 365 14.43 24.32 8.31
CA ARG A 365 13.90 24.51 6.97
C ARG A 365 12.54 25.19 7.00
N THR A 366 12.55 26.50 6.73
CA THR A 366 11.33 27.31 6.64
C THR A 366 10.35 26.79 5.59
N THR A 367 10.83 26.15 4.52
CA THR A 367 9.99 25.51 3.49
C THR A 367 9.24 24.27 3.98
N LEU A 368 9.67 23.65 5.07
CA LEU A 368 8.98 22.55 5.75
C LEU A 368 8.15 23.03 6.95
N ARG A 369 8.24 24.32 7.33
CA ARG A 369 7.44 24.87 8.43
C ARG A 369 5.97 24.88 8.04
N GLY A 370 5.18 24.06 8.72
CA GLY A 370 3.74 23.95 8.51
C GLY A 370 3.31 22.82 7.57
N SER A 371 4.24 22.07 6.96
CA SER A 371 3.86 20.83 6.27
C SER A 371 3.59 19.73 7.31
N ASN A 372 2.39 19.16 7.31
CA ASN A 372 2.03 18.02 8.17
C ASN A 372 2.57 16.67 7.64
N ASP A 373 3.49 16.70 6.67
CA ASP A 373 4.09 15.52 6.04
C ASP A 373 5.37 15.08 6.79
N PHE A 374 5.18 14.56 8.00
CA PHE A 374 6.28 14.08 8.82
C PHE A 374 7.11 12.97 8.14
N PRO A 375 6.53 11.99 7.44
CA PRO A 375 7.33 10.96 6.76
C PRO A 375 8.33 11.55 5.76
N ARG A 376 7.95 12.62 5.05
CA ARG A 376 8.87 13.30 4.13
C ARG A 376 10.03 14.00 4.83
N VAL A 377 9.84 14.50 6.06
CA VAL A 377 10.95 15.03 6.88
C VAL A 377 11.98 13.95 7.17
N VAL A 378 11.53 12.75 7.54
CA VAL A 378 12.40 11.59 7.78
C VAL A 378 13.15 11.21 6.50
N ALA A 379 12.47 11.23 5.36
CA ALA A 379 13.07 11.00 4.04
C ALA A 379 14.18 12.00 3.72
N LEU A 380 13.93 13.28 3.91
CA LEU A 380 14.91 14.33 3.66
C LEU A 380 16.11 14.26 4.63
N TYR A 381 15.86 13.89 5.88
CA TYR A 381 16.92 13.72 6.88
C TYR A 381 17.87 12.60 6.45
N ASP A 382 17.35 11.41 6.17
CA ASP A 382 18.16 10.28 5.71
C ASP A 382 18.85 10.55 4.36
N PHE A 383 18.14 11.19 3.42
CA PHE A 383 18.72 11.64 2.15
C PHE A 383 19.96 12.52 2.37
N SER A 384 19.93 13.43 3.35
CA SER A 384 21.09 14.30 3.64
C SER A 384 22.34 13.49 4.05
N PHE A 385 22.19 12.40 4.81
CA PHE A 385 23.32 11.50 5.10
C PHE A 385 23.82 10.77 3.86
N TRP A 386 22.92 10.43 2.95
CA TRP A 386 23.29 9.74 1.71
C TRP A 386 24.05 10.65 0.74
N LEU A 387 23.73 11.94 0.72
CA LEU A 387 24.52 12.91 -0.04
C LEU A 387 25.98 12.92 0.40
N ASP A 388 26.23 12.93 1.71
CA ASP A 388 27.59 12.87 2.24
C ASP A 388 28.24 11.50 1.98
N LYS A 389 27.52 10.41 2.30
CA LYS A 389 28.02 9.04 2.18
C LYS A 389 28.45 8.67 0.76
N TYR A 390 27.69 9.14 -0.24
CA TYR A 390 27.91 8.79 -1.65
C TYR A 390 28.49 9.95 -2.47
N ASN A 391 28.86 11.06 -1.83
CA ASN A 391 29.38 12.26 -2.47
C ASN A 391 28.45 12.80 -3.59
N LEU A 392 27.16 12.94 -3.28
CA LEU A 392 26.10 13.35 -4.23
C LEU A 392 25.64 14.79 -4.04
N SER A 393 26.35 15.62 -3.28
CA SER A 393 25.94 17.01 -3.00
C SER A 393 26.05 17.94 -4.22
N THR A 394 26.84 17.56 -5.23
CA THR A 394 27.14 18.35 -6.43
C THR A 394 26.96 17.53 -7.73
N PRO A 395 25.76 16.96 -7.99
CA PRO A 395 25.52 16.20 -9.20
C PRO A 395 25.64 17.12 -10.43
N HIS A 396 26.19 16.59 -11.53
CA HIS A 396 26.35 17.36 -12.75
C HIS A 396 24.99 17.67 -13.38
N ARG A 397 24.09 16.68 -13.42
CA ARG A 397 22.79 16.82 -14.05
C ARG A 397 21.72 16.00 -13.33
N VAL A 398 20.69 16.68 -12.82
CA VAL A 398 19.61 16.04 -12.05
C VAL A 398 18.32 15.96 -12.85
N LEU A 399 17.69 14.77 -12.84
CA LEU A 399 16.32 14.56 -13.30
C LEU A 399 15.34 14.63 -12.12
N THR A 400 14.36 15.52 -12.21
CA THR A 400 13.34 15.78 -11.16
C THR A 400 11.95 15.71 -11.73
N PHE A 401 10.95 15.33 -10.92
CA PHE A 401 9.58 15.09 -11.39
C PHE A 401 8.54 16.04 -10.80
N GLY A 402 8.98 17.09 -10.11
CA GLY A 402 8.10 18.07 -9.52
C GLY A 402 8.82 19.11 -8.67
N GLN A 403 8.12 19.59 -7.64
CA GLN A 403 8.72 20.34 -6.55
C GLN A 403 9.25 19.36 -5.50
N ASP A 404 10.44 18.85 -5.76
CA ASP A 404 11.16 17.95 -4.86
C ASP A 404 11.94 18.79 -3.84
N PHE A 405 11.54 18.76 -2.56
CA PHE A 405 12.24 19.46 -1.46
C PHE A 405 13.70 19.01 -1.33
N GLU A 406 14.00 17.80 -1.78
CA GLU A 406 15.32 17.20 -1.94
C GLU A 406 16.25 18.13 -2.72
N MET A 407 15.74 18.92 -3.67
CA MET A 407 16.55 19.87 -4.44
C MET A 407 17.14 20.99 -3.60
N SER A 408 16.55 21.32 -2.44
CA SER A 408 17.11 22.31 -1.52
C SER A 408 18.40 21.85 -0.82
N LEU A 409 18.72 20.55 -0.93
CA LEU A 409 19.92 19.94 -0.37
C LEU A 409 21.08 19.85 -1.37
N LEU A 410 20.85 20.18 -2.62
CA LEU A 410 21.78 19.96 -3.71
C LEU A 410 22.30 21.28 -4.26
N THR A 411 23.57 21.27 -4.67
CA THR A 411 24.12 22.31 -5.55
C THR A 411 24.22 21.71 -6.95
N VAL A 412 23.25 22.02 -7.81
CA VAL A 412 23.08 21.32 -9.09
C VAL A 412 23.67 22.12 -10.25
N GLY A 413 24.44 21.45 -11.11
CA GLY A 413 24.98 22.07 -12.34
C GLY A 413 23.91 22.31 -13.40
N ASP A 414 23.18 21.26 -13.80
CA ASP A 414 22.05 21.32 -14.72
C ASP A 414 20.83 20.54 -14.20
N ARG A 415 19.62 21.02 -14.50
CA ARG A 415 18.36 20.43 -14.03
C ARG A 415 17.43 20.13 -15.19
N VAL A 416 16.99 18.88 -15.29
CA VAL A 416 15.87 18.46 -16.14
C VAL A 416 14.62 18.28 -15.28
N GLY A 417 13.64 19.14 -15.48
CA GLY A 417 12.32 19.01 -14.86
C GLY A 417 11.35 18.26 -15.77
N TYR A 418 10.79 17.16 -15.28
CA TYR A 418 9.77 16.37 -15.96
C TYR A 418 8.50 16.33 -15.11
N VAL A 419 7.75 17.43 -15.12
CA VAL A 419 6.55 17.58 -14.30
C VAL A 419 5.34 17.08 -15.09
N TYR A 420 4.69 16.03 -14.59
CA TYR A 420 3.46 15.50 -15.20
C TYR A 420 2.33 16.54 -15.14
N ASP A 421 1.80 16.91 -16.31
CA ASP A 421 0.64 17.81 -16.43
C ASP A 421 -0.60 16.96 -16.73
N GLN A 422 -1.34 16.60 -15.66
CA GLN A 422 -2.58 15.82 -15.76
C GLN A 422 -3.63 16.45 -16.69
N GLY A 423 -3.62 17.77 -16.84
CA GLY A 423 -4.58 18.48 -17.68
C GLY A 423 -4.28 18.32 -19.17
N LYS A 424 -3.01 18.14 -19.52
CA LYS A 424 -2.54 18.06 -20.92
C LYS A 424 -2.08 16.68 -21.35
N ASP A 425 -2.01 15.72 -20.41
CA ASP A 425 -1.46 14.38 -20.66
C ASP A 425 -0.03 14.46 -21.23
N THR A 426 0.74 15.45 -20.78
CA THR A 426 2.14 15.64 -21.17
C THR A 426 3.05 15.29 -20.02
N ASN A 427 4.25 14.81 -20.35
CA ASN A 427 5.24 14.34 -19.39
C ASN A 427 4.74 13.15 -18.55
N ASP A 428 4.03 12.21 -19.19
CA ASP A 428 3.70 10.93 -18.54
C ASP A 428 5.00 10.13 -18.35
N LEU A 429 5.30 9.78 -17.10
CA LEU A 429 6.45 8.97 -16.69
C LEU A 429 6.47 7.59 -17.35
N HIS A 430 5.30 7.03 -17.68
CA HIS A 430 5.19 5.76 -18.41
C HIS A 430 5.62 5.87 -19.88
N SER A 431 5.84 7.10 -20.37
CA SER A 431 6.29 7.40 -21.73
C SER A 431 7.64 8.14 -21.79
N LEU A 432 8.34 8.27 -20.66
CA LEU A 432 9.61 9.01 -20.59
C LEU A 432 10.65 8.43 -21.56
N ARG A 433 11.24 9.30 -22.37
CA ARG A 433 12.24 8.97 -23.40
C ARG A 433 13.43 9.91 -23.32
N SER A 434 14.58 9.46 -23.83
CA SER A 434 15.82 10.25 -23.87
C SER A 434 15.65 11.56 -24.63
N SER A 435 14.80 11.61 -25.65
CA SER A 435 14.50 12.82 -26.42
C SER A 435 13.94 13.96 -25.56
N VAL A 436 13.31 13.65 -24.42
CA VAL A 436 12.75 14.67 -23.52
C VAL A 436 13.84 15.33 -22.66
N LEU A 437 15.03 14.72 -22.55
CA LEU A 437 16.14 15.26 -21.78
C LEU A 437 16.92 16.38 -22.51
N GLY A 438 16.56 16.68 -23.76
CA GLY A 438 17.30 17.62 -24.61
C GLY A 438 18.66 17.08 -25.05
N SER A 439 19.51 17.95 -25.61
CA SER A 439 20.83 17.59 -26.18
C SER A 439 21.95 17.43 -25.14
N GLY A 440 21.65 17.55 -23.85
CA GLY A 440 22.64 17.44 -22.77
C GLY A 440 23.02 15.98 -22.45
N PRO A 441 24.07 15.77 -21.64
CA PRO A 441 24.45 14.43 -21.16
C PRO A 441 23.32 13.79 -20.34
N ALA A 442 23.29 12.47 -20.24
CA ALA A 442 22.29 11.82 -19.39
C ALA A 442 22.45 12.24 -17.91
N PRO A 443 21.35 12.38 -17.15
CA PRO A 443 21.38 12.71 -15.72
C PRO A 443 22.19 11.70 -14.91
N ASP A 444 23.02 12.17 -13.98
CA ASP A 444 23.80 11.35 -13.05
C ASP A 444 23.11 11.16 -11.69
N LEU A 445 22.01 11.89 -11.45
CA LEU A 445 21.09 11.69 -10.33
C LEU A 445 19.64 11.84 -10.81
N ALA A 446 18.77 10.91 -10.40
CA ALA A 446 17.32 11.04 -10.54
C ALA A 446 16.66 11.08 -9.16
N ILE A 447 15.74 12.01 -8.95
CA ILE A 447 14.99 12.19 -7.70
C ILE A 447 13.52 12.03 -8.03
N LEU A 448 12.93 10.94 -7.54
CA LEU A 448 11.50 10.69 -7.59
C LEU A 448 11.03 10.70 -6.15
N GLY A 449 10.68 11.85 -5.59
CA GLY A 449 10.23 11.95 -4.19
C GLY A 449 9.01 11.07 -3.91
N GLN A 450 7.85 11.68 -3.69
CA GLN A 450 6.59 10.93 -3.55
C GLN A 450 5.96 10.54 -4.88
N THR A 451 6.58 10.88 -6.02
CA THR A 451 5.97 10.72 -7.35
C THR A 451 5.49 9.31 -7.65
N LEU A 452 6.22 8.28 -7.20
CA LEU A 452 5.87 6.88 -7.50
C LEU A 452 4.52 6.46 -6.89
N GLU A 453 4.08 7.09 -5.79
CA GLU A 453 2.81 6.75 -5.13
C GLU A 453 1.58 7.18 -5.93
N HIS A 454 1.77 8.04 -6.94
CA HIS A 454 0.71 8.57 -7.79
C HIS A 454 0.66 7.91 -9.18
N LEU A 455 1.53 6.92 -9.43
CA LEU A 455 1.60 6.23 -10.71
C LEU A 455 0.79 4.94 -10.68
N TYR A 456 0.11 4.63 -11.79
CA TYR A 456 -0.64 3.38 -11.92
C TYR A 456 0.28 2.19 -12.24
N ASP A 457 1.45 2.43 -12.84
CA ASP A 457 2.49 1.41 -13.04
C ASP A 457 3.89 1.99 -12.68
N PRO A 458 4.22 2.01 -11.37
CA PRO A 458 5.49 2.56 -10.91
C PRO A 458 6.70 1.78 -11.43
N LEU A 459 6.56 0.48 -11.74
CA LEU A 459 7.67 -0.33 -12.25
C LEU A 459 8.03 0.05 -13.69
N LEU A 460 7.04 0.24 -14.55
CA LEU A 460 7.25 0.75 -15.91
C LEU A 460 7.87 2.14 -15.88
N ALA A 461 7.35 3.04 -15.03
CA ALA A 461 7.92 4.36 -14.86
C ALA A 461 9.39 4.32 -14.40
N MET A 462 9.71 3.49 -13.40
CA MET A 462 11.08 3.28 -12.94
C MET A 462 11.98 2.71 -14.05
N SER A 463 11.48 1.78 -14.86
CA SER A 463 12.20 1.24 -16.02
C SER A 463 12.54 2.35 -17.03
N ASN A 464 11.57 3.21 -17.35
CA ASN A 464 11.81 4.34 -18.25
C ASN A 464 12.84 5.32 -17.68
N VAL A 465 12.76 5.65 -16.38
CA VAL A 465 13.78 6.49 -15.74
C VAL A 465 15.16 5.82 -15.82
N PHE A 466 15.25 4.54 -15.49
CA PHE A 466 16.48 3.77 -15.57
C PHE A 466 17.10 3.81 -16.97
N ASN A 467 16.28 3.81 -18.02
CA ASN A 467 16.74 3.85 -19.41
C ASN A 467 17.28 5.22 -19.85
N VAL A 468 16.90 6.31 -19.18
CA VAL A 468 17.31 7.67 -19.59
C VAL A 468 18.40 8.29 -18.72
N VAL A 469 18.69 7.71 -17.54
CA VAL A 469 19.82 8.15 -16.68
C VAL A 469 21.15 7.53 -17.10
N ALA A 470 22.25 8.20 -16.75
CA ALA A 470 23.61 7.78 -17.07
C ALA A 470 23.98 6.44 -16.39
N GLU A 471 24.96 5.72 -16.95
CA GLU A 471 25.58 4.61 -16.21
C GLU A 471 26.25 5.11 -14.94
N GLY A 472 26.15 4.33 -13.86
CA GLY A 472 26.66 4.76 -12.55
C GLY A 472 25.80 5.80 -11.84
N ALA A 473 24.73 6.31 -12.48
CA ALA A 473 23.83 7.29 -11.90
C ALA A 473 23.14 6.76 -10.65
N TYR A 474 22.85 7.68 -9.72
CA TYR A 474 22.08 7.38 -8.53
C TYR A 474 20.60 7.68 -8.73
N PHE A 475 19.75 6.90 -8.08
CA PHE A 475 18.31 7.09 -8.07
C PHE A 475 17.87 7.17 -6.62
N PHE A 476 17.22 8.28 -6.25
CA PHE A 476 16.60 8.45 -4.94
C PHE A 476 15.09 8.41 -5.10
N THR A 477 14.44 7.63 -4.22
CA THR A 477 12.99 7.71 -4.05
C THR A 477 12.57 7.57 -2.59
N SER A 478 11.46 8.23 -2.27
CA SER A 478 10.80 8.14 -0.97
C SER A 478 9.35 7.72 -1.19
N ILE A 479 9.06 6.44 -0.99
CA ILE A 479 7.68 5.95 -1.09
C ILE A 479 7.06 6.04 0.30
N LEU A 480 5.99 6.80 0.40
CA LEU A 480 5.27 6.92 1.65
C LEU A 480 4.20 5.82 1.68
N VAL A 481 4.44 4.80 2.51
CA VAL A 481 3.38 3.85 2.87
C VAL A 481 2.62 4.48 4.03
N VAL A 482 1.53 5.21 3.73
CA VAL A 482 0.72 5.84 4.79
C VAL A 482 -0.01 4.72 5.55
N PHE A 483 0.42 4.42 6.76
CA PHE A 483 -0.53 3.99 7.79
C PHE A 483 -1.08 5.27 8.41
N ARG A 484 -2.39 5.45 8.38
CA ARG A 484 -3.04 6.61 8.98
C ARG A 484 -3.03 6.47 10.50
N LEU A 485 -1.87 6.62 11.13
CA LEU A 485 -1.78 6.78 12.57
C LEU A 485 -2.33 8.17 12.90
N THR A 486 -3.61 8.21 13.29
CA THR A 486 -4.20 9.42 13.87
C THR A 486 -3.48 9.70 15.18
N PHE A 487 -2.49 10.60 15.15
CA PHE A 487 -1.90 11.14 16.37
C PHE A 487 -2.96 11.96 17.09
N CYS A 488 -3.61 11.37 18.08
CA CYS A 488 -4.30 12.14 19.12
C CYS A 488 -3.24 12.88 19.94
N VAL A 489 -2.85 14.07 19.50
CA VAL A 489 -2.20 15.04 20.38
C VAL A 489 -3.28 15.48 21.36
N PHE A 490 -3.29 14.89 22.56
CA PHE A 490 -3.99 15.44 23.71
C PHE A 490 -3.40 16.82 23.99
N VAL A 491 -4.04 17.88 23.46
CA VAL A 491 -3.86 19.23 23.97
C VAL A 491 -4.63 19.29 25.28
N GLU A 492 -3.95 18.97 26.37
CA GLU A 492 -4.44 19.12 27.74
C GLU A 492 -4.52 20.63 28.08
N GLN A 493 -5.55 21.30 27.55
CA GLN A 493 -5.81 22.72 27.83
C GLN A 493 -7.29 23.00 28.17
N GLN A 494 -8.02 21.98 28.66
CA GLN A 494 -9.45 22.09 29.01
C GLN A 494 -9.82 21.34 30.32
N GLN A 495 -8.91 21.21 31.29
CA GLN A 495 -9.25 20.71 32.64
C GLN A 495 -8.81 21.62 33.81
N GLN A 496 -8.34 22.85 33.55
CA GLN A 496 -8.04 23.82 34.62
C GLN A 496 -9.18 24.80 34.95
N HIS A 497 -10.40 24.62 34.40
CA HIS A 497 -11.55 25.48 34.69
C HIS A 497 -12.78 24.79 35.31
N LEU A 498 -12.64 23.57 35.84
CA LEU A 498 -13.71 22.91 36.62
C LEU A 498 -13.28 22.47 38.03
N GLY A 499 -12.25 23.12 38.59
CA GLY A 499 -11.75 22.88 39.93
C GLY A 499 -12.18 23.92 40.96
N SER A 500 -13.48 24.19 41.11
CA SER A 500 -13.99 24.98 42.24
C SER A 500 -15.48 24.72 42.49
N ALA A 501 -15.81 23.54 43.03
CA ALA A 501 -16.98 23.35 43.88
C ALA A 501 -16.87 22.04 44.65
N ASN A 502 -17.18 22.11 45.95
CA ASN A 502 -17.47 21.03 46.89
C ASN A 502 -16.29 20.38 47.63
N GLN A 503 -15.86 21.10 48.66
CA GLN A 503 -15.43 20.49 49.92
C GLN A 503 -16.59 19.80 50.64
N MET A 504 -16.28 18.64 51.22
CA MET A 504 -16.79 18.05 52.48
C MET A 504 -18.32 17.88 52.62
N THR A 505 -18.83 16.71 53.03
CA THR A 505 -18.67 16.21 54.39
C THR A 505 -19.08 14.72 54.51
N THR A 506 -18.43 14.03 55.46
CA THR A 506 -18.95 12.98 56.38
C THR A 506 -19.12 11.49 55.97
N THR A 507 -18.31 10.69 56.67
CA THR A 507 -18.69 9.53 57.53
C THR A 507 -18.53 8.10 57.00
N ARG A 508 -17.44 7.53 57.51
CA ARG A 508 -17.11 6.13 57.82
C ARG A 508 -18.31 5.30 58.31
N THR A 509 -18.54 4.11 57.74
CA THR A 509 -19.09 2.97 58.49
C THR A 509 -18.47 1.67 57.98
N THR A 510 -17.82 0.98 58.90
CA THR A 510 -17.29 -0.38 58.80
C THR A 510 -18.42 -1.40 58.93
N THR A 511 -18.44 -2.41 58.06
CA THR A 511 -18.96 -3.73 58.43
C THR A 511 -18.28 -4.82 57.59
N ALA A 512 -17.78 -5.83 58.30
CA ALA A 512 -17.19 -7.04 57.76
C ALA A 512 -18.29 -8.02 57.32
N THR A 513 -18.00 -8.87 56.33
CA THR A 513 -18.49 -10.26 56.32
C THR A 513 -17.57 -11.13 55.46
N GLU A 514 -17.18 -12.27 56.03
CA GLU A 514 -16.60 -13.46 55.43
C GLU A 514 -17.48 -13.93 54.24
N THR A 515 -17.03 -14.72 53.26
CA THR A 515 -16.77 -16.17 53.40
C THR A 515 -16.31 -16.78 52.05
N THR A 516 -15.57 -17.90 52.14
CA THR A 516 -15.50 -19.07 51.22
C THR A 516 -14.67 -19.05 49.92
N THR A 517 -13.46 -19.60 50.06
CA THR A 517 -12.87 -20.73 49.29
C THR A 517 -13.58 -21.25 48.03
N THR A 518 -12.85 -21.27 46.90
CA THR A 518 -12.45 -22.49 46.14
C THR A 518 -11.66 -22.09 44.88
N THR A 519 -10.37 -22.40 44.82
CA THR A 519 -9.58 -22.35 43.59
C THR A 519 -8.98 -23.72 43.33
N SER A 520 -9.48 -24.39 42.28
CA SER A 520 -8.90 -25.60 41.71
C SER A 520 -7.70 -25.23 40.85
N SER A 521 -6.60 -25.95 41.07
CA SER A 521 -5.42 -25.96 40.22
C SER A 521 -5.71 -26.66 38.87
N ARG A 522 -5.29 -26.04 37.77
CA ARG A 522 -4.95 -26.75 36.53
C ARG A 522 -3.60 -26.25 36.02
N ALA A 523 -2.68 -27.20 35.85
CA ALA A 523 -1.38 -27.04 35.22
C ALA A 523 -1.54 -26.98 33.68
N PRO A 524 -0.55 -26.42 32.94
CA PRO A 524 -0.65 -26.20 31.50
C PRO A 524 -0.16 -27.38 30.67
N TRP A 525 -0.73 -27.50 29.47
CA TRP A 525 -0.11 -28.06 28.27
C TRP A 525 0.28 -26.91 27.35
#